data_AF-A0A3S2E0K4-F1
#
_entry.id   AF-A0A3S2E0K4-F1
#
_cell.length_a   1.000
_cell.length_b   1.000
_cell.length_c   1.000
_cell.angle_alpha   90.00
_cell.angle_beta   90.00
_cell.angle_gamma   90.00
#
_symmetry.space_group_name_H-M   'P 1'
#
loop_
_entity.id
_entity.type
_entity.pdbx_description
1 polymer ?
#
loop_
_entity_poly.entity_id
_entity_poly.type
_entity_poly.pdbx_seq_one_letter_code
_entity_poly.pdbx_strand_id
1 'polypeptide(L)'
;WLRGLYLTSATQEGAPIDRLTAALSSSFGLPPRRALPAPRVEKRSFFLKNLLTEVIFKEAGLGTFDPLAQRRRAWIWRGAAAACAAAALLAGGLFTWSYFDNRNAITAQAGQFEALQTPLTSIAATPASVEQPAMDGALGAMDAVATARKAPPGAAQDLLGPSASAEMVRAQTDTYDHALRNILEPRMIALLEATMWRQIRDPDFMLGALKTYRMMTGLSQ
;
A
#
# COMPACT_ATOMS: atom_id res chain seq x y z
N TRP A 1 -35.99 9.84 -39.64
CA TRP A 1 -36.19 9.79 -41.10
C TRP A 1 -36.13 8.33 -41.54
N LEU A 2 -37.20 7.79 -42.11
CA LEU A 2 -37.20 6.46 -42.71
C LEU A 2 -36.56 6.59 -44.10
N ARG A 3 -35.37 6.01 -44.31
CA ARG A 3 -34.60 6.20 -45.57
C ARG A 3 -34.96 5.22 -46.68
N GLY A 4 -35.63 4.12 -46.33
CA GLY A 4 -36.15 3.15 -47.29
C GLY A 4 -36.65 1.88 -46.62
N LEU A 5 -37.47 1.13 -47.34
CA LEU A 5 -37.83 -0.25 -46.98
C LEU A 5 -37.06 -1.18 -47.93
N TYR A 6 -36.20 -2.04 -47.40
CA TYR A 6 -35.42 -2.98 -48.20
C TYR A 6 -35.98 -4.39 -48.02
N LEU A 7 -36.51 -4.95 -49.10
CA LEU A 7 -37.01 -6.32 -49.14
C LEU A 7 -35.85 -7.25 -49.52
N THR A 8 -35.50 -8.16 -48.62
CA THR A 8 -34.49 -9.19 -48.88
C THR A 8 -35.19 -10.51 -49.16
N SER A 9 -35.00 -11.07 -50.35
CA SER A 9 -35.42 -12.45 -50.65
C SER A 9 -34.20 -13.37 -50.56
N ALA A 10 -34.29 -14.42 -49.75
CA ALA A 10 -33.29 -15.47 -49.65
C ALA A 10 -33.90 -16.81 -50.09
N THR A 11 -33.22 -17.48 -51.02
CA THR A 11 -33.46 -18.86 -51.50
C THR A 11 -34.92 -19.28 -51.69
N GLN A 12 -35.38 -19.31 -52.94
CA GLN A 12 -36.67 -19.90 -53.29
C GLN A 12 -36.59 -21.42 -53.10
N GLU A 13 -37.32 -21.99 -52.15
CA GLU A 13 -37.48 -23.44 -52.05
C GLU A 13 -38.23 -23.96 -53.29
N GLY A 14 -37.70 -24.99 -53.93
CA GLY A 14 -38.19 -25.50 -55.21
C GLY A 14 -39.59 -26.11 -55.14
N ALA A 15 -40.40 -25.76 -56.14
CA ALA A 15 -41.67 -26.35 -56.58
C ALA A 15 -42.66 -26.78 -55.48
N PRO A 16 -43.23 -25.84 -54.70
CA PRO A 16 -44.33 -26.13 -53.77
C PRO A 16 -45.58 -26.70 -54.47
N ILE A 17 -45.76 -26.39 -55.76
CA ILE A 17 -46.88 -26.90 -56.58
C ILE A 17 -46.87 -28.43 -56.68
N ASP A 18 -45.70 -29.06 -56.77
CA ASP A 18 -45.59 -30.52 -56.92
C ASP A 18 -46.02 -31.26 -55.65
N ARG A 19 -45.88 -30.63 -54.48
CA ARG A 19 -46.37 -31.19 -53.20
C ARG A 19 -47.89 -31.13 -53.11
N LEU A 20 -48.50 -30.06 -53.62
CA LEU A 20 -49.96 -29.92 -53.63
C LEU A 20 -50.61 -30.87 -54.65
N THR A 21 -50.03 -31.02 -55.83
CA THR A 21 -50.52 -31.98 -56.84
C THR A 21 -50.30 -33.42 -56.42
N ALA A 22 -49.20 -33.75 -55.72
CA ALA A 22 -49.00 -35.07 -55.12
C ALA A 22 -50.00 -35.38 -53.99
N ALA A 23 -50.33 -34.40 -53.15
CA ALA A 23 -51.34 -34.56 -52.12
C ALA A 23 -52.74 -34.79 -52.72
N LEU A 24 -53.10 -34.00 -53.74
CA LEU A 24 -54.38 -34.14 -54.45
C LEU A 24 -54.51 -35.49 -55.18
N SER A 25 -53.46 -35.95 -55.86
CA SER A 25 -53.50 -37.24 -56.56
C SER A 25 -53.68 -38.43 -55.59
N SER A 26 -53.16 -38.33 -54.36
CA SER A 26 -53.37 -39.33 -53.31
C SER A 26 -54.83 -39.42 -52.85
N SER A 27 -55.52 -38.27 -52.75
CA SER A 27 -56.93 -38.22 -52.35
C SER A 27 -57.89 -38.80 -53.39
N PHE A 28 -57.49 -38.80 -54.67
CA PHE A 28 -58.26 -39.38 -55.77
C PHE A 28 -57.84 -40.82 -56.13
N GLY A 29 -56.96 -41.46 -55.33
CA GLY A 29 -56.60 -42.87 -55.49
C GLY A 29 -55.78 -43.21 -56.73
N LEU A 30 -55.13 -42.22 -57.35
CA LEU A 30 -54.29 -42.43 -58.54
C LEU A 30 -52.92 -43.00 -58.12
N PRO A 31 -52.32 -43.92 -58.92
CA PRO A 31 -51.02 -44.48 -58.58
C PRO A 31 -49.94 -43.39 -58.53
N PRO A 32 -49.06 -43.39 -57.51
CA PRO A 32 -48.07 -42.33 -57.33
C PRO A 32 -47.11 -42.30 -58.53
N ARG A 33 -47.08 -41.17 -59.23
CA ARG A 33 -46.12 -40.92 -60.33
C ARG A 33 -44.71 -40.93 -59.72
N ARG A 34 -43.82 -41.78 -60.23
CA ARG A 34 -42.44 -41.92 -59.76
C ARG A 34 -41.75 -40.55 -59.83
N ALA A 35 -41.41 -39.96 -58.69
CA ALA A 35 -40.78 -38.65 -58.63
C ALA A 35 -39.40 -38.71 -59.32
N LEU A 36 -39.22 -37.90 -60.37
CA LEU A 36 -37.90 -37.63 -60.92
C LEU A 36 -37.05 -36.90 -59.86
N PRO A 37 -35.72 -37.09 -59.82
CA PRO A 37 -34.88 -36.37 -58.87
C PRO A 37 -35.09 -34.86 -59.04
N ALA A 38 -35.56 -34.18 -57.99
CA ALA A 38 -35.75 -32.74 -58.05
C ALA A 38 -34.41 -32.07 -58.41
N PRO A 39 -34.39 -31.12 -59.37
CA PRO A 39 -33.18 -30.39 -59.68
C PRO A 39 -32.68 -29.72 -58.39
N ARG A 40 -31.40 -29.93 -58.07
CA ARG A 40 -30.75 -29.40 -56.87
C ARG A 40 -30.90 -27.87 -56.89
N VAL A 41 -31.82 -27.35 -56.07
CA VAL A 41 -32.05 -25.91 -55.96
C VAL A 41 -30.78 -25.29 -55.39
N GLU A 42 -30.05 -24.58 -56.22
CA GLU A 42 -28.84 -23.89 -55.82
C GLU A 42 -29.23 -22.75 -54.87
N LYS A 43 -28.66 -22.73 -53.66
CA LYS A 43 -28.89 -21.66 -52.70
C LYS A 43 -28.25 -20.37 -53.22
N ARG A 44 -28.99 -19.59 -54.01
CA ARG A 44 -28.53 -18.30 -54.54
C ARG A 44 -29.06 -17.16 -53.68
N SER A 45 -28.14 -16.36 -53.14
CA SER A 45 -28.44 -15.11 -52.43
C SER A 45 -28.53 -13.96 -53.44
N PHE A 46 -29.72 -13.69 -53.98
CA PHE A 46 -29.90 -12.72 -55.05
C PHE A 46 -29.67 -11.26 -54.61
N PHE A 47 -29.96 -10.92 -53.35
CA PHE A 47 -29.98 -9.52 -52.89
C PHE A 47 -28.97 -9.18 -51.78
N LEU A 48 -28.36 -10.19 -51.14
CA LEU A 48 -27.49 -9.96 -49.99
C LEU A 48 -26.21 -9.20 -50.37
N LYS A 49 -25.61 -9.53 -51.51
CA LYS A 49 -24.40 -8.87 -52.00
C LYS A 49 -24.64 -7.38 -52.20
N ASN A 50 -25.68 -7.02 -52.96
CA ASN A 50 -25.95 -5.62 -53.31
C ASN A 50 -26.42 -4.81 -52.09
N LEU A 51 -27.21 -5.40 -51.18
CA LEU A 51 -27.59 -4.73 -49.92
C LEU A 51 -26.35 -4.36 -49.09
N LEU A 52 -25.42 -5.31 -48.94
CA LEU A 52 -24.20 -5.07 -48.17
C LEU A 52 -23.28 -4.06 -48.86
N THR A 53 -22.96 -4.28 -50.14
CA THR A 53 -21.95 -3.46 -50.84
C THR A 53 -22.43 -2.09 -51.28
N GLU A 54 -23.71 -1.96 -51.65
CA GLU A 54 -24.22 -0.73 -52.27
C GLU A 54 -25.00 0.14 -51.30
N VAL A 55 -25.60 -0.44 -50.26
CA VAL A 55 -26.38 0.30 -49.25
C VAL A 55 -25.60 0.37 -47.94
N ILE A 56 -25.45 -0.76 -47.25
CA ILE A 56 -24.93 -0.78 -45.87
C ILE A 56 -23.50 -0.23 -45.80
N PHE A 57 -22.58 -0.70 -46.65
CA PHE A 57 -21.18 -0.24 -46.61
C PHE A 57 -20.98 1.17 -47.16
N LYS A 58 -21.70 1.56 -48.22
CA LYS A 58 -21.64 2.93 -48.73
C LYS A 58 -22.23 3.95 -47.75
N GLU A 59 -23.21 3.54 -46.95
CA GLU A 59 -23.85 4.41 -45.95
C GLU A 59 -23.22 4.32 -44.56
N ALA A 60 -22.26 3.41 -44.33
CA ALA A 60 -21.62 3.19 -43.04
C ALA A 60 -20.93 4.44 -42.45
N GLY A 61 -20.64 5.46 -43.27
CA GLY A 61 -20.08 6.75 -42.84
C GLY A 61 -21.10 7.87 -42.58
N LEU A 62 -22.39 7.66 -42.85
CA LEU A 62 -23.45 8.68 -42.72
C LEU A 62 -24.03 8.80 -41.30
N GLY A 63 -23.66 7.90 -40.40
CA GLY A 63 -23.98 8.00 -38.98
C GLY A 63 -23.11 9.07 -38.34
N THR A 64 -23.57 10.33 -38.33
CA THR A 64 -22.94 11.36 -37.52
C THR A 64 -23.16 11.03 -36.04
N PHE A 65 -22.07 10.91 -35.29
CA PHE A 65 -22.17 10.82 -33.84
C PHE A 65 -22.86 12.07 -33.31
N ASP A 66 -23.73 11.90 -32.31
CA ASP A 66 -24.38 13.04 -31.66
C ASP A 66 -23.29 14.01 -31.12
N PRO A 67 -23.19 15.25 -31.63
CA PRO A 67 -22.17 16.20 -31.22
C PRO A 67 -22.29 16.56 -29.73
N LEU A 68 -23.48 16.45 -29.14
CA LEU A 68 -23.69 16.63 -27.70
C LEU A 68 -23.08 15.47 -26.91
N ALA A 69 -23.24 14.24 -27.39
CA ALA A 69 -22.62 13.06 -26.78
C ALA A 69 -21.09 13.12 -26.83
N GLN A 70 -20.50 13.57 -27.95
CA GLN A 70 -19.05 13.80 -28.05
C GLN A 70 -18.57 14.90 -27.09
N ARG A 71 -19.27 16.03 -27.00
CA ARG A 71 -18.94 17.10 -26.05
C ARG A 71 -19.02 16.62 -24.60
N ARG A 72 -20.06 15.88 -24.23
CA ARG A 72 -20.21 15.29 -22.89
C ARG A 72 -19.04 14.36 -22.57
N ARG A 73 -18.65 13.50 -23.52
CA ARG A 73 -17.51 12.58 -23.36
C ARG A 73 -16.19 13.33 -23.18
N ALA A 74 -15.98 14.42 -23.93
CA ALA A 74 -14.81 15.27 -23.78
C ALA A 74 -14.77 15.98 -22.41
N TRP A 75 -15.91 16.49 -21.91
CA TRP A 75 -15.99 17.09 -20.59
C TRP A 75 -15.79 16.09 -19.46
N ILE A 76 -16.30 14.86 -19.58
CA ILE A 76 -16.03 13.78 -18.63
C ILE A 76 -14.53 13.48 -18.58
N TRP A 77 -13.88 13.34 -19.74
CA TRP A 77 -12.43 13.11 -19.81
C TRP A 77 -11.61 14.24 -19.21
N ARG A 78 -11.97 15.50 -19.50
CA ARG A 78 -11.31 16.68 -18.90
C ARG A 78 -11.53 16.74 -17.40
N GLY A 79 -12.73 16.46 -16.93
CA GLY A 79 -13.06 16.40 -15.50
C GLY A 79 -12.28 15.30 -14.79
N ALA A 80 -12.20 14.11 -15.39
CA ALA A 80 -11.40 12.99 -14.87
C ALA A 80 -9.91 13.35 -14.83
N ALA A 81 -9.37 13.93 -15.90
CA ALA A 81 -7.97 14.36 -15.95
C ALA A 81 -7.66 15.44 -14.90
N ALA A 82 -8.55 16.43 -14.74
CA ALA A 82 -8.42 17.47 -13.73
C ALA A 82 -8.51 16.91 -12.30
N ALA A 83 -9.42 15.97 -12.05
CA ALA A 83 -9.55 15.31 -10.76
C ALA A 83 -8.31 14.47 -10.42
N CYS A 84 -7.78 13.70 -11.38
CA CYS A 84 -6.54 12.95 -11.20
C CYS A 84 -5.35 13.87 -10.93
N ALA A 85 -5.23 14.99 -11.65
CA ALA A 85 -4.17 15.97 -11.43
C ALA A 85 -4.29 16.61 -10.04
N ALA A 86 -5.50 17.00 -9.63
CA ALA A 86 -5.74 17.55 -8.29
C ALA A 86 -5.42 16.53 -7.18
N ALA A 87 -5.83 15.27 -7.35
CA ALA A 87 -5.51 14.21 -6.40
C ALA A 87 -3.99 13.97 -6.30
N ALA A 88 -3.28 13.96 -7.42
CA ALA A 88 -1.82 13.81 -7.44
C ALA A 88 -1.11 14.99 -6.74
N LEU A 89 -1.58 16.22 -6.97
CA LEU A 89 -1.04 17.41 -6.29
C LEU A 89 -1.31 17.38 -4.78
N LEU A 90 -2.52 16.98 -4.37
CA LEU A 90 -2.87 16.83 -2.95
C LEU A 90 -2.03 15.75 -2.28
N ALA A 91 -1.90 14.57 -2.90
CA ALA A 91 -1.08 13.48 -2.38
C ALA A 91 0.40 13.89 -2.29
N GLY A 92 0.94 14.53 -3.34
CA GLY A 92 2.31 15.04 -3.35
C GLY A 92 2.55 16.14 -2.30
N GLY A 93 1.58 17.03 -2.10
CA GLY A 93 1.63 18.08 -1.08
C GLY A 93 1.63 17.50 0.34
N LEU A 94 0.70 16.58 0.63
CA LEU A 94 0.62 15.89 1.92
C LEU A 94 1.88 15.07 2.20
N PHE A 95 2.39 14.34 1.21
CA PHE A 95 3.64 13.59 1.33
C PHE A 95 4.82 14.51 1.63
N THR A 96 4.96 15.62 0.90
CA THR A 96 6.07 16.57 1.10
C THR A 96 6.00 17.21 2.47
N TRP A 97 4.81 17.61 2.92
CA TRP A 97 4.60 18.17 4.24
C TRP A 97 4.95 17.17 5.36
N SER A 98 4.44 15.94 5.27
CA SER A 98 4.76 14.85 6.20
C SER A 98 6.26 14.55 6.23
N TYR A 99 6.93 14.53 5.08
CA TYR A 99 8.36 14.30 4.99
C TYR A 99 9.19 15.38 5.70
N PHE A 100 8.86 16.66 5.50
CA PHE A 100 9.58 17.75 6.17
C PHE A 100 9.32 17.78 7.67
N ASP A 101 8.10 17.49 8.11
CA ASP A 101 7.75 17.42 9.54
C ASP A 101 8.55 16.32 10.24
N ASN A 102 8.53 15.10 9.70
CA ASN A 102 9.31 13.97 10.20
C ASN A 102 10.82 14.25 10.18
N ARG A 103 11.34 14.81 9.09
CA ARG A 103 12.76 15.18 8.99
C ARG A 103 13.17 16.19 10.05
N ASN A 104 12.34 17.22 10.28
CA ASN A 104 12.61 18.23 11.30
C ASN A 104 12.54 17.65 12.72
N ALA A 105 11.63 16.71 12.98
CA ALA A 105 11.56 16.01 14.25
C ALA A 105 12.84 15.21 14.53
N ILE A 106 13.34 14.47 13.52
CA ILE A 106 14.58 13.70 13.62
C ILE A 106 15.78 14.63 13.87
N THR A 107 15.93 15.71 13.09
CA THR A 107 17.07 16.63 13.24
C THR A 107 17.06 17.35 14.59
N ALA A 108 15.87 17.77 15.06
CA ALA A 108 15.71 18.40 16.36
C ALA A 108 16.01 17.42 17.51
N GLN A 109 15.76 16.13 17.33
CA GLN A 109 16.12 15.11 18.30
C GLN A 109 17.62 14.79 18.28
N ALA A 110 18.21 14.65 17.10
CA ALA A 110 19.64 14.41 16.92
C ALA A 110 20.47 15.50 17.60
N GLY A 111 20.10 16.77 17.43
CA GLY A 111 20.78 17.89 18.10
C GLY A 111 20.67 17.86 19.63
N GLN A 112 19.59 17.32 20.20
CA GLN A 112 19.48 17.16 21.66
C GLN A 112 20.41 16.08 22.18
N PHE A 113 20.54 14.95 21.48
CA PHE A 113 21.47 13.90 21.86
C PHE A 113 22.94 14.30 21.66
N GLU A 114 23.24 15.04 20.60
CA GLU A 114 24.57 15.60 20.38
C GLU A 114 24.98 16.56 21.51
N ALA A 115 24.06 17.43 21.97
CA ALA A 115 24.29 18.31 23.11
C ALA A 115 24.56 17.54 24.42
N LEU A 116 24.00 16.34 24.56
CA LEU A 116 24.25 15.47 25.72
C LEU A 116 25.55 14.67 25.62
N GLN A 117 26.15 14.54 24.44
CA GLN A 117 27.34 13.70 24.27
C GLN A 117 28.53 14.18 25.13
N THR A 118 28.77 15.49 25.17
CA THR A 118 29.85 16.10 25.97
C THR A 118 29.68 15.90 27.48
N PRO A 119 28.53 16.21 28.12
CA PRO A 119 28.35 15.97 29.55
C PRO A 119 28.32 14.47 29.89
N LEU A 120 27.78 13.62 29.03
CA LEU A 120 27.77 12.17 29.28
C LEU A 120 29.17 11.57 29.22
N THR A 121 30.00 11.99 28.27
CA THR A 121 31.38 11.52 28.15
C THR A 121 32.28 12.02 29.29
N SER A 122 32.10 13.25 29.77
CA SER A 122 32.86 13.75 30.92
C SER A 122 32.51 12.99 32.21
N ILE A 123 31.23 12.67 32.41
CA ILE A 123 30.77 11.86 33.54
C ILE A 123 31.27 10.42 33.40
N ALA A 124 31.24 9.83 32.21
CA ALA A 124 31.76 8.47 31.97
C ALA A 124 33.29 8.38 32.15
N ALA A 125 34.04 9.43 31.80
CA ALA A 125 35.49 9.49 31.98
C ALA A 125 35.91 9.65 33.45
N THR A 126 35.01 10.10 34.32
CA THR A 126 35.28 10.19 35.75
C THR A 126 35.23 8.78 36.35
N PRO A 127 36.35 8.26 36.90
CA PRO A 127 36.39 6.90 37.42
C PRO A 127 35.42 6.75 38.59
N ALA A 128 34.56 5.72 38.51
CA ALA A 128 33.73 5.33 39.63
C ALA A 128 34.63 4.69 40.70
N SER A 129 34.90 5.43 41.78
CA SER A 129 35.69 4.93 42.90
C SER A 129 34.80 4.50 44.06
N VAL A 130 35.27 3.51 44.80
CA VAL A 130 34.61 2.99 46.02
C VAL A 130 34.52 4.08 47.11
N GLU A 131 35.48 5.00 47.14
CA GLU A 131 35.52 6.11 48.11
C GLU A 131 34.49 7.20 47.82
N GLN A 132 34.17 7.45 46.55
CA GLN A 132 33.15 8.41 46.12
C GLN A 132 32.37 7.86 44.92
N PRO A 133 31.30 7.06 45.15
CA PRO A 133 30.50 6.50 44.07
C PRO A 133 29.80 7.56 43.19
N ALA A 134 29.79 8.83 43.62
CA ALA A 134 29.29 10.01 42.89
C ALA A 134 27.99 9.74 42.10
N MET A 135 27.00 9.21 42.82
CA MET A 135 25.79 8.64 42.22
C MET A 135 24.83 9.72 41.70
N ASP A 136 24.83 10.90 42.34
CA ASP A 136 23.99 12.04 41.96
C ASP A 136 24.27 12.51 40.52
N GLY A 137 25.54 12.51 40.10
CA GLY A 137 25.93 12.89 38.75
C GLY A 137 25.43 11.90 37.69
N ALA A 138 25.41 10.61 38.01
CA ALA A 138 24.87 9.59 37.10
C ALA A 138 23.36 9.58 37.03
N LEU A 139 22.67 9.80 38.15
CA LEU A 139 21.22 9.95 38.17
C LEU A 139 20.81 11.22 37.40
N GLY A 140 21.53 12.33 37.57
CA GLY A 140 21.32 13.55 36.78
C GLY A 140 21.57 13.34 35.29
N ALA A 141 22.59 12.55 34.91
CA ALA A 141 22.83 12.15 33.53
C ALA A 141 21.69 11.28 32.96
N MET A 142 21.16 10.33 33.74
CA MET A 142 20.02 9.52 33.31
C MET A 142 18.76 10.36 33.14
N ASP A 143 18.52 11.30 34.05
CA ASP A 143 17.40 12.23 33.98
C ASP A 143 17.52 13.15 32.74
N ALA A 144 18.72 13.65 32.43
CA ALA A 144 18.99 14.41 31.22
C ALA A 144 18.70 13.60 29.94
N VAL A 145 19.06 12.31 29.90
CA VAL A 145 18.75 11.42 28.77
C VAL A 145 17.25 11.13 28.68
N ALA A 146 16.56 10.94 29.81
CA ALA A 146 15.12 10.70 29.84
C ALA A 146 14.33 11.93 29.37
N THR A 147 14.70 13.12 29.84
CA THR A 147 14.05 14.40 29.49
C THR A 147 14.34 14.85 28.06
N ALA A 148 15.46 14.43 27.46
CA ALA A 148 15.77 14.67 26.05
C ALA A 148 14.96 13.79 25.08
N ARG A 149 14.20 12.80 25.57
CA ARG A 149 13.29 12.02 24.71
C ARG A 149 12.11 12.89 24.30
N LYS A 150 11.83 12.91 23.00
CA LYS A 150 10.62 13.53 22.44
C LYS A 150 9.61 12.47 22.05
N ALA A 151 8.33 12.81 22.20
CA ALA A 151 7.27 11.97 21.67
C ALA A 151 7.47 11.80 20.15
N PRO A 152 7.41 10.55 19.63
CA PRO A 152 7.52 10.33 18.20
C PRO A 152 6.35 11.01 17.47
N PRO A 153 6.57 11.47 16.22
CA PRO A 153 5.50 11.96 15.36
C PRO A 153 4.47 10.84 15.16
N GLY A 154 3.21 11.14 15.49
CA GLY A 154 2.08 10.22 15.47
C GLY A 154 0.76 10.88 15.10
N ALA A 155 0.82 12.05 14.46
CA ALA A 155 -0.36 12.75 14.00
C ALA A 155 -0.95 12.06 12.76
N ALA A 156 -2.22 12.35 12.43
CA ALA A 156 -2.87 11.77 11.25
C ALA A 156 -2.10 12.03 9.93
N GLN A 157 -1.32 13.12 9.88
CA GLN A 157 -0.44 13.47 8.77
C GLN A 157 0.80 12.55 8.63
N ASP A 158 1.17 11.81 9.67
CA ASP A 158 2.30 10.87 9.67
C ASP A 158 1.90 9.48 9.12
N LEU A 159 0.60 9.21 8.98
CA LEU A 159 0.08 7.96 8.41
C LEU A 159 0.16 7.92 6.87
N LEU A 160 0.29 9.09 6.23
CA LEU A 160 0.30 9.23 4.76
C LEU A 160 1.72 9.21 4.17
N GLY A 161 2.75 9.19 5.01
CA GLY A 161 4.18 9.18 4.62
C GLY A 161 4.99 8.13 5.38
N PRO A 162 6.29 7.95 5.05
CA PRO A 162 7.17 7.08 5.81
C PRO A 162 7.38 7.66 7.22
N SER A 163 6.82 7.01 8.22
CA SER A 163 6.92 7.45 9.61
C SER A 163 8.33 7.20 10.16
N ALA A 164 8.96 8.23 10.74
CA ALA A 164 10.25 8.10 11.43
C ALA A 164 10.13 7.58 12.87
N SER A 165 8.90 7.34 13.34
CA SER A 165 8.58 7.01 14.73
C SER A 165 9.33 5.78 15.27
N ALA A 166 9.35 4.69 14.52
CA ALA A 166 10.02 3.45 14.94
C ALA A 166 11.55 3.63 15.08
N GLU A 167 12.16 4.37 14.15
CA GLU A 167 13.60 4.65 14.17
C GLU A 167 13.97 5.60 15.31
N MET A 168 13.16 6.63 15.55
CA MET A 168 13.32 7.55 16.68
C MET A 168 13.22 6.83 18.03
N VAL A 169 12.21 5.96 18.21
CA VAL A 169 12.05 5.17 19.45
C VAL A 169 13.22 4.23 19.65
N ARG A 170 13.71 3.59 18.58
CA ARG A 170 14.90 2.73 18.65
C ARG A 170 16.13 3.52 19.08
N ALA A 171 16.40 4.65 18.44
CA ALA A 171 17.52 5.52 18.81
C ALA A 171 17.45 6.03 20.26
N GLN A 172 16.24 6.35 20.76
CA GLN A 172 16.04 6.72 22.17
C GLN A 172 16.37 5.58 23.13
N THR A 173 15.96 4.36 22.77
CA THR A 173 16.19 3.16 23.57
C THR A 173 17.67 2.83 23.60
N ASP A 174 18.32 2.81 22.43
CA ASP A 174 19.75 2.54 22.30
C ASP A 174 20.61 3.56 23.09
N THR A 175 20.26 4.85 23.02
CA THR A 175 20.97 5.91 23.76
C THR A 175 20.82 5.74 25.28
N TYR A 176 19.63 5.35 25.73
CA TYR A 176 19.37 5.12 27.15
C TYR A 176 20.09 3.88 27.67
N ASP A 177 20.04 2.77 26.94
CA ASP A 177 20.75 1.55 27.30
C ASP A 177 22.26 1.78 27.35
N HIS A 178 22.79 2.56 26.40
CA HIS A 178 24.19 2.96 26.40
C HIS A 178 24.55 3.82 27.62
N ALA A 179 23.69 4.77 27.99
CA ALA A 179 23.88 5.60 29.16
C ALA A 179 23.80 4.76 30.45
N LEU A 180 22.87 3.81 30.53
CA LEU A 180 22.72 2.89 31.64
C LEU A 180 24.00 2.07 31.87
N ARG A 181 24.52 1.45 30.81
CA ARG A 181 25.71 0.58 30.85
C ARG A 181 27.00 1.33 31.13
N ASN A 182 27.18 2.53 30.57
CA ASN A 182 28.45 3.24 30.65
C ASN A 182 28.52 4.27 31.79
N ILE A 183 27.38 4.70 32.32
CA ILE A 183 27.33 5.76 33.35
C ILE A 183 26.79 5.21 34.67
N LEU A 184 25.63 4.55 34.65
CA LEU A 184 24.95 4.13 35.87
C LEU A 184 25.54 2.83 36.44
N GLU A 185 25.72 1.82 35.59
CA GLU A 185 26.18 0.49 35.99
C GLU A 185 27.52 0.51 36.74
N PRO A 186 28.59 1.20 36.27
CA PRO A 186 29.87 1.21 36.98
C PRO A 186 29.77 1.85 38.38
N ARG A 187 28.91 2.85 38.55
CA ARG A 187 28.69 3.52 39.84
C ARG A 187 27.83 2.71 40.79
N MET A 188 26.82 2.01 40.27
CA MET A 188 26.06 1.04 41.07
C MET A 188 26.97 -0.07 41.60
N ILE A 189 27.90 -0.56 40.78
CA ILE A 189 28.89 -1.55 41.19
C ILE A 189 29.83 -0.96 42.26
N ALA A 190 30.38 0.24 42.04
CA ALA A 190 31.26 0.90 43.01
C ALA A 190 30.55 1.19 44.35
N LEU A 191 29.27 1.58 44.32
CA LEU A 191 28.44 1.79 45.50
C LEU A 191 28.18 0.48 46.25
N LEU A 192 27.91 -0.60 45.51
CA LEU A 192 27.73 -1.93 46.08
C LEU A 192 29.04 -2.41 46.73
N GLU A 193 30.19 -2.21 46.09
CA GLU A 193 31.49 -2.53 46.67
C GLU A 193 31.77 -1.70 47.94
N ALA A 194 31.48 -0.40 47.92
CA ALA A 194 31.66 0.48 49.09
C ALA A 194 30.79 0.05 50.28
N THR A 195 29.56 -0.36 50.01
CA THR A 195 28.65 -0.88 51.05
C THR A 195 29.08 -2.25 51.56
N MET A 196 29.62 -3.13 50.71
CA MET A 196 30.23 -4.41 51.13
C MET A 196 31.40 -4.19 52.10
N TRP A 197 32.31 -3.24 51.80
CA TRP A 197 33.41 -2.91 52.70
C TRP A 197 32.92 -2.38 54.06
N ARG A 198 31.86 -1.57 54.07
CA ARG A 198 31.28 -1.01 55.30
C ARG A 198 30.58 -2.06 56.17
N GLN A 199 29.92 -3.04 55.56
CA GLN A 199 29.16 -4.09 56.25
C GLN A 199 29.89 -5.45 56.28
N ILE A 200 31.21 -5.46 56.18
CA ILE A 200 32.00 -6.69 56.06
C ILE A 200 31.86 -7.70 57.21
N ARG A 201 31.31 -7.25 58.35
CA ARG A 201 31.08 -8.08 59.55
C ARG A 201 29.69 -8.72 59.59
N ASP A 202 28.81 -8.41 58.64
CA ASP A 202 27.47 -8.99 58.53
C ASP A 202 27.47 -10.09 57.45
N PRO A 203 27.47 -11.38 57.84
CA PRO A 203 27.57 -12.49 56.90
C PRO A 203 26.31 -12.65 56.03
N ASP A 204 25.13 -12.31 56.55
CA ASP A 204 23.87 -12.42 55.80
C ASP A 204 23.80 -11.34 54.71
N PHE A 205 24.21 -10.12 55.04
CA PHE A 205 24.33 -9.04 54.04
C PHE A 205 25.39 -9.36 52.98
N MET A 206 26.57 -9.85 53.39
CA MET A 206 27.68 -10.14 52.49
C MET A 206 27.30 -11.18 51.43
N LEU A 207 26.62 -12.25 51.83
CA LEU A 207 26.16 -13.29 50.90
C LEU A 207 25.18 -12.72 49.85
N GLY A 208 24.25 -11.87 50.29
CA GLY A 208 23.32 -11.17 49.41
C GLY A 208 24.02 -10.21 48.45
N ALA A 209 24.95 -9.40 48.95
CA ALA A 209 25.68 -8.42 48.15
C ALA A 209 26.58 -9.08 47.09
N LEU A 210 27.30 -10.15 47.44
CA LEU A 210 28.11 -10.93 46.48
C LEU A 210 27.26 -11.54 45.37
N LYS A 211 26.06 -12.03 45.70
CA LYS A 211 25.12 -12.56 44.69
C LYS A 211 24.72 -11.45 43.72
N THR A 212 24.32 -10.28 44.23
CA THR A 212 23.95 -9.12 43.40
C THR A 212 25.11 -8.65 42.53
N TYR A 213 26.32 -8.54 43.09
CA TYR A 213 27.53 -8.20 42.35
C TYR A 213 27.77 -9.16 41.17
N ARG A 214 27.66 -10.47 41.42
CA ARG A 214 27.87 -11.52 40.42
C ARG A 214 26.77 -11.52 39.33
N MET A 215 25.54 -11.15 39.69
CA MET A 215 24.43 -10.97 38.73
C MET A 215 24.66 -9.73 37.86
N MET A 216 25.08 -8.60 38.43
CA MET A 216 25.33 -7.35 37.70
C MET A 216 26.54 -7.44 36.77
N THR A 217 27.64 -8.03 37.22
CA THR A 217 28.89 -8.15 36.44
C THR A 217 28.87 -9.28 35.41
N GLY A 218 27.80 -10.08 35.35
CA GLY A 218 27.70 -11.24 34.46
C GLY A 218 28.62 -12.40 34.84
N LEU A 219 29.28 -12.37 36.00
CA LEU A 219 30.15 -13.43 36.50
C LEU A 219 29.38 -14.64 37.06
N SER A 220 28.05 -14.68 36.90
CA SER A 220 27.17 -15.78 37.31
C SER A 220 27.18 -16.91 36.29
N GLN A 221 28.32 -17.57 36.14
CA GLN A 221 28.39 -18.92 35.56
C GLN A 221 28.54 -19.97 36.64
#